data_AF-A3W4M4-F1
#
_entry.id   AF-A3W4M4-F1
#
_cell.length_a   1.000
_cell.length_b   1.000
_cell.length_c   1.000
_cell.angle_alpha   90.00
_cell.angle_beta   90.00
_cell.angle_gamma   90.00
#
_symmetry.space_group_name_H-M   'P 1'
#
loop_
_entity.id
_entity.type
_entity.pdbx_description
1 polymer ?
#
loop_
_entity_poly.entity_id
_entity_poly.type
_entity_poly.pdbx_seq_one_letter_code
_entity_poly.pdbx_strand_id
1 'polypeptide(L)'
;MLDKTVTNALLHLRAQMIRDSLDGLEHVEALLVMRGVDLSAHAVPRKIAQRRDTSILAMDALRSGPKTGKEVSLYAASVTDMTYEEARGRMYQALHNLRRKGWVERNGALWGTSQFPI
;
A
#
# COMPACT_ATOMS: atom_id res chain seq x y z
N MET A 1 17.97 -30.90 -2.06
CA MET A 1 16.57 -30.43 -2.11
C MET A 1 16.26 -29.43 -1.02
N LEU A 2 16.69 -29.65 0.24
CA LEU A 2 16.48 -28.73 1.37
C LEU A 2 17.08 -27.33 1.17
N ASP A 3 18.28 -27.22 0.62
CA ASP A 3 18.95 -25.91 0.47
C ASP A 3 18.17 -24.93 -0.40
N LYS A 4 17.54 -25.42 -1.47
CA LYS A 4 16.65 -24.60 -2.31
C LYS A 4 15.43 -24.12 -1.53
N THR A 5 14.89 -24.95 -0.66
CA THR A 5 13.73 -24.60 0.19
C THR A 5 14.08 -23.50 1.19
N VAL A 6 15.25 -23.58 1.83
CA VAL A 6 15.69 -22.55 2.79
C VAL A 6 15.98 -21.23 2.08
N THR A 7 16.69 -21.25 0.96
CA THR A 7 16.95 -20.04 0.16
C THR A 7 15.64 -19.39 -0.32
N ASN A 8 14.68 -20.17 -0.80
CA ASN A 8 13.38 -19.66 -1.21
C ASN A 8 12.60 -19.06 -0.03
N ALA A 9 12.63 -19.69 1.15
CA ALA A 9 11.99 -19.15 2.34
C ALA A 9 12.60 -17.80 2.75
N LEU A 10 13.93 -17.67 2.71
CA LEU A 10 14.63 -16.42 3.00
C LEU A 10 14.33 -15.33 1.97
N LEU A 11 14.26 -15.67 0.67
CA LEU A 11 13.85 -14.73 -0.38
C LEU A 11 12.41 -14.24 -0.18
N HIS A 12 11.50 -15.14 0.22
CA HIS A 12 10.12 -14.76 0.55
C HIS A 12 10.05 -13.85 1.78
N LEU A 13 10.78 -14.19 2.84
CA LEU A 13 10.83 -13.39 4.06
C LEU A 13 11.41 -12.00 3.79
N ARG A 14 12.50 -11.92 3.03
CA ARG A 14 13.08 -10.65 2.55
C ARG A 14 12.05 -9.82 1.80
N ALA A 15 11.32 -10.45 0.87
CA ALA A 15 10.30 -9.75 0.10
C ALA A 15 9.14 -9.24 0.96
N GLN A 16 8.76 -9.97 2.00
CA GLN A 16 7.75 -9.54 2.96
C GLN A 16 8.25 -8.35 3.79
N MET A 17 9.46 -8.44 4.36
CA MET A 17 10.07 -7.38 5.15
C MET A 17 10.19 -6.05 4.38
N ILE A 18 10.61 -6.11 3.11
CA ILE A 18 10.70 -4.92 2.23
C ILE A 18 9.31 -4.33 1.93
N ARG A 19 8.27 -5.16 1.80
CA ARG A 19 6.92 -4.69 1.43
C ARG A 19 6.14 -4.14 2.61
N ASP A 20 6.34 -4.72 3.78
CA ASP A 20 5.56 -4.43 4.99
C ASP A 20 6.38 -3.63 6.03
N SER A 21 7.59 -3.16 5.66
CA SER A 21 8.51 -2.40 6.51
C SER A 21 8.77 -3.07 7.87
N LEU A 22 9.06 -4.37 7.85
CA LEU A 22 9.32 -5.16 9.05
C LEU A 22 10.82 -5.13 9.40
N ASP A 23 11.12 -5.25 10.70
CA ASP A 23 12.48 -5.28 11.23
C ASP A 23 13.26 -6.54 10.81
N GLY A 24 14.59 -6.47 10.87
CA GLY A 24 15.48 -7.63 10.70
C GLY A 24 15.90 -7.92 9.25
N LEU A 25 15.63 -7.02 8.32
CA LEU A 25 16.00 -7.17 6.90
C LEU A 25 17.50 -7.45 6.71
N GLU A 26 18.37 -6.74 7.44
CA GLU A 26 19.83 -6.91 7.38
C GLU A 26 20.28 -8.35 7.72
N HIS A 27 19.60 -9.00 8.66
CA HIS A 27 19.91 -10.36 9.09
C HIS A 27 19.54 -11.36 8.01
N VAL A 28 18.39 -11.17 7.37
CA VAL A 28 17.92 -12.04 6.27
C VAL A 28 18.81 -11.86 5.04
N GLU A 29 19.23 -10.64 4.73
CA GLU A 29 20.15 -10.36 3.63
C GLU A 29 21.55 -10.97 3.88
N ALA A 30 22.06 -10.90 5.12
CA ALA A 30 23.31 -11.57 5.48
C ALA A 30 23.25 -13.09 5.29
N LEU A 31 22.15 -13.74 5.69
CA LEU A 31 21.95 -15.18 5.49
C LEU A 31 21.88 -15.57 4.01
N LEU A 32 21.31 -14.72 3.16
CA LEU A 32 21.24 -14.92 1.71
C LEU A 32 22.63 -14.79 1.07
N VAL A 33 23.41 -13.76 1.46
CA VAL A 33 24.80 -13.57 0.99
C VAL A 33 25.68 -14.74 1.41
N MET A 34 25.58 -15.21 2.66
CA MET A 34 26.30 -16.39 3.13
C MET A 34 25.98 -17.67 2.34
N ARG A 35 24.79 -17.72 1.73
CA ARG A 35 24.34 -18.82 0.86
C ARG A 35 24.68 -18.60 -0.62
N GLY A 36 25.44 -17.56 -0.95
CA GLY A 36 25.89 -17.26 -2.32
C GLY A 36 24.82 -16.63 -3.21
N VAL A 37 23.76 -16.04 -2.63
CA VAL A 37 22.71 -15.36 -3.39
C VAL A 37 23.14 -13.92 -3.71
N ASP A 38 23.13 -13.56 -4.98
CA ASP A 38 23.30 -12.18 -5.42
C ASP A 38 22.02 -11.37 -5.22
N LEU A 39 22.00 -10.50 -4.21
CA LEU A 39 20.84 -9.68 -3.88
C LEU A 39 20.50 -8.64 -4.96
N SER A 40 21.48 -8.22 -5.78
CA SER A 40 21.27 -7.25 -6.85
C SER A 40 20.48 -7.83 -8.01
N ALA A 41 20.68 -9.11 -8.31
CA ALA A 41 19.89 -9.88 -9.27
C ALA A 41 18.46 -10.19 -8.76
N HIS A 42 18.21 -10.06 -7.45
CA HIS A 42 16.93 -10.31 -6.80
C HIS A 42 16.27 -9.02 -6.27
N ALA A 43 16.10 -8.04 -7.14
CA ALA A 43 15.35 -6.83 -6.81
C ALA A 43 13.89 -7.17 -6.42
N VAL A 44 13.49 -6.80 -5.21
CA VAL A 44 12.09 -6.94 -4.77
C VAL A 44 11.35 -5.65 -5.14
N PRO A 45 10.37 -5.70 -6.06
CA PRO A 45 9.54 -4.54 -6.32
C PRO A 45 8.78 -4.18 -5.04
N ARG A 46 8.90 -2.92 -4.62
CA ARG A 46 8.10 -2.36 -3.52
C ARG A 46 6.63 -2.50 -3.88
N LYS A 47 5.77 -2.70 -2.87
CA LYS A 47 4.33 -2.85 -3.07
C LYS A 47 3.79 -1.52 -3.62
N ILE A 48 3.65 -1.43 -4.94
CA ILE A 48 2.85 -0.38 -5.55
C ILE A 48 1.44 -0.63 -5.07
N ALA A 49 0.87 0.31 -4.30
CA ALA A 49 -0.49 0.21 -3.81
C ALA A 49 -1.42 -0.20 -4.97
N GLN A 50 -1.93 -1.43 -4.93
CA GLN A 50 -2.80 -1.92 -5.96
C GLN A 50 -4.11 -1.12 -5.96
N ARG A 51 -4.91 -1.25 -7.02
CA ARG A 51 -6.23 -0.60 -7.12
C ARG A 51 -7.13 -0.89 -5.90
N ARG A 52 -6.97 -2.05 -5.27
CA ARG A 52 -7.70 -2.43 -4.05
C ARG A 52 -7.14 -1.72 -2.81
N ASP A 53 -5.83 -1.52 -2.75
CA ASP A 53 -5.15 -0.79 -1.66
C ASP A 53 -5.54 0.69 -1.68
N THR A 54 -5.69 1.30 -2.87
CA THR A 54 -6.10 2.71 -3.01
C THR A 54 -7.54 2.98 -2.59
N SER A 55 -8.48 2.05 -2.83
CA SER A 55 -9.83 2.14 -2.28
C SER A 55 -9.87 2.01 -0.76
N ILE A 56 -9.05 1.12 -0.18
CA ILE A 56 -8.92 0.97 1.27
C ILE A 56 -8.34 2.25 1.87
N LEU A 57 -7.28 2.80 1.27
CA LEU A 57 -6.62 4.03 1.70
C LEU A 57 -7.58 5.23 1.72
N ALA A 58 -8.40 5.37 0.66
CA ALA A 58 -9.41 6.42 0.58
C ALA A 58 -10.48 6.25 1.68
N MET A 59 -10.92 5.01 1.95
CA MET A 59 -11.87 4.73 3.03
C MET A 59 -11.27 4.97 4.42
N ASP A 60 -10.00 4.65 4.63
CA ASP A 60 -9.31 4.85 5.90
C ASP A 60 -9.14 6.34 6.20
N ALA A 61 -8.80 7.15 5.19
CA ALA A 61 -8.79 8.60 5.28
C ALA A 61 -10.15 9.15 5.74
N LEU A 62 -11.25 8.61 5.20
CA LEU A 62 -12.62 9.02 5.50
C LEU A 62 -13.20 8.44 6.81
N ARG A 63 -12.49 7.51 7.47
CA ARG A 63 -12.96 6.90 8.73
C ARG A 63 -13.13 7.92 9.84
N SER A 64 -12.31 8.96 9.85
CA SER A 64 -12.37 10.07 10.82
C SER A 64 -13.44 11.13 10.49
N GLY A 65 -14.23 10.93 9.44
CA GLY A 65 -15.28 11.84 9.00
C GLY A 65 -15.06 12.37 7.58
N PRO A 66 -15.99 13.20 7.08
CA PRO A 66 -15.91 13.74 5.73
C PRO A 66 -14.65 14.58 5.50
N LYS A 67 -13.98 14.38 4.37
CA LYS A 67 -12.76 15.10 3.98
C LYS A 67 -12.82 15.56 2.52
N THR A 68 -12.09 16.62 2.21
CA THR A 68 -11.87 17.04 0.83
C THR A 68 -11.00 16.04 0.08
N GLY A 69 -11.10 16.02 -1.26
CA GLY A 69 -10.20 15.18 -2.09
C GLY A 69 -8.72 15.51 -1.85
N LYS A 70 -8.40 16.77 -1.51
CA LYS A 70 -7.05 17.21 -1.15
C LYS A 70 -6.57 16.53 0.14
N GLU A 71 -7.39 16.54 1.19
CA GLU A 71 -7.04 15.92 2.48
C GLU A 71 -6.90 14.41 2.37
N VAL A 72 -7.78 13.74 1.60
CA VAL A 72 -7.64 12.30 1.31
C VAL A 72 -6.31 12.01 0.59
N SER A 73 -5.92 12.87 -0.36
CA SER A 73 -4.66 12.73 -1.10
C SER A 73 -3.43 13.02 -0.24
N LEU A 74 -3.50 13.99 0.67
CA LEU A 74 -2.44 14.29 1.63
C LEU A 74 -2.26 13.15 2.63
N TYR A 75 -3.35 12.60 3.14
CA TYR A 75 -3.30 11.41 3.99
C TYR A 75 -2.65 10.23 3.25
N ALA A 76 -3.06 9.97 2.00
CA ALA A 76 -2.48 8.92 1.19
C ALA A 76 -0.97 9.11 0.99
N ALA A 77 -0.52 10.32 0.71
CA ALA A 77 0.91 10.64 0.58
C ALA A 77 1.66 10.57 1.92
N SER A 78 1.01 10.82 3.07
CA SER A 78 1.68 10.74 4.38
C SER A 78 1.86 9.31 4.88
N VAL A 79 1.04 8.37 4.43
CA VAL A 79 1.09 6.96 4.87
C VAL A 79 1.69 6.03 3.81
N THR A 80 2.09 6.57 2.66
CA THR A 80 2.73 5.81 1.57
C THR A 80 3.94 6.58 1.05
N ASP A 81 4.81 5.92 0.29
CA ASP A 81 5.97 6.55 -0.37
C ASP A 81 5.59 7.23 -1.70
N MET A 82 4.34 7.71 -1.83
CA MET A 82 3.86 8.40 -3.03
C MET A 82 4.08 9.89 -2.93
N THR A 83 4.40 10.51 -4.06
CA THR A 83 4.30 11.97 -4.17
C THR A 83 2.84 12.42 -4.06
N TYR A 84 2.62 13.67 -3.66
CA TYR A 84 1.28 14.24 -3.60
C TYR A 84 0.55 14.18 -4.95
N GLU A 85 1.26 14.38 -6.07
CA GLU A 85 0.64 14.34 -7.41
C GLU A 85 0.14 12.94 -7.78
N GLU A 86 0.94 11.91 -7.50
CA GLU A 86 0.54 10.51 -7.71
C GLU A 86 -0.63 10.12 -6.81
N ALA A 87 -0.57 10.50 -5.52
CA ALA A 87 -1.62 10.25 -4.56
C ALA A 87 -2.92 10.94 -4.99
N ARG A 88 -2.85 12.19 -5.48
CA ARG A 88 -4.02 12.94 -5.97
C ARG A 88 -4.71 12.23 -7.12
N GLY A 89 -3.99 11.82 -8.16
CA GLY A 89 -4.58 11.10 -9.29
C GLY A 89 -5.28 9.81 -8.86
N ARG A 90 -4.60 9.02 -8.01
CA ARG A 90 -5.11 7.73 -7.54
C ARG A 90 -6.30 7.86 -6.59
N MET A 91 -6.27 8.81 -5.66
CA MET A 91 -7.35 9.03 -4.70
C MET A 91 -8.62 9.54 -5.38
N TYR A 92 -8.51 10.47 -6.33
CA TYR A 92 -9.69 10.92 -7.09
C TYR A 92 -10.32 9.75 -7.86
N GLN A 93 -9.51 8.95 -8.56
CA GLN A 93 -10.03 7.77 -9.27
C GLN A 93 -10.67 6.74 -8.30
N ALA A 94 -10.08 6.53 -7.13
CA ALA A 94 -10.61 5.64 -6.10
C ALA A 94 -11.96 6.14 -5.53
N LEU A 95 -12.06 7.43 -5.18
CA LEU A 95 -13.28 8.07 -4.68
C LEU A 95 -14.42 8.01 -5.71
N HIS A 96 -14.14 8.26 -6.98
CA HIS A 96 -15.12 8.09 -8.05
C HIS A 96 -15.58 6.63 -8.21
N ASN A 97 -14.66 5.67 -8.11
CA ASN A 97 -15.00 4.25 -8.16
C ASN A 97 -15.84 3.82 -6.96
N LEU A 98 -15.53 4.29 -5.75
CA LEU A 98 -16.27 4.01 -4.51
C LEU A 98 -17.67 4.63 -4.55
N ARG A 99 -17.80 5.85 -5.09
CA ARG A 99 -19.10 6.51 -5.28
C ARG A 99 -19.98 5.76 -6.25
N ARG A 100 -19.41 5.27 -7.36
CA ARG A 100 -20.16 4.46 -8.33
C ARG A 100 -20.71 3.16 -7.70
N LYS A 101 -20.05 2.67 -6.64
CA LYS A 101 -20.51 1.50 -5.88
C LYS A 101 -21.49 1.86 -4.75
N GLY A 102 -21.69 3.14 -4.45
CA GLY A 102 -22.53 3.60 -3.33
C GLY A 102 -21.87 3.53 -1.95
N TRP A 103 -20.53 3.49 -1.88
CA TRP A 103 -19.80 3.35 -0.60
C TRP A 103 -19.40 4.69 0.00
N VAL A 104 -19.29 5.71 -0.85
CA VAL A 104 -18.98 7.08 -0.47
C VAL A 104 -19.87 8.04 -1.24
N GLU A 105 -20.18 9.14 -0.59
CA GLU A 105 -20.95 10.24 -1.14
C GLU A 105 -20.11 11.49 -1.25
N ARG A 106 -20.53 12.38 -2.14
CA ARG A 106 -19.90 13.68 -2.35
C ARG A 106 -20.90 14.78 -2.06
N ASN A 107 -20.65 15.53 -0.99
CA ASN A 107 -21.41 16.70 -0.57
C ASN A 107 -20.58 17.95 -0.86
N GLY A 108 -20.79 18.55 -2.04
CA GLY A 108 -19.98 19.66 -2.53
C GLY A 108 -18.51 19.26 -2.75
N ALA A 109 -17.61 19.82 -1.95
CA ALA A 109 -16.17 19.50 -1.99
C ALA A 109 -15.77 18.33 -1.08
N LEU A 110 -16.67 17.91 -0.17
CA LEU A 110 -16.40 16.88 0.82
C LEU A 110 -16.83 15.51 0.30
N TRP A 111 -15.99 14.53 0.56
CA TRP A 111 -16.27 13.11 0.44
C TRP A 111 -16.56 12.57 1.83
N GLY A 112 -17.59 11.74 1.96
CA GLY A 112 -17.93 11.06 3.21
C GLY A 112 -18.32 9.62 2.93
N THR A 113 -18.30 8.77 3.95
CA THR A 113 -18.86 7.43 3.83
C THR A 113 -20.37 7.53 3.65
N SER A 114 -20.92 6.81 2.67
CA SER A 114 -22.35 6.57 2.60
C SER A 114 -22.65 5.65 3.78
N GLN A 115 -23.10 6.21 4.90
CA GLN A 115 -23.44 5.40 6.07
C GLN A 115 -24.41 4.29 5.64
N PHE A 116 -24.05 3.04 5.94
CA PHE A 116 -24.91 1.88 5.70
C PHE A 116 -26.29 2.12 6.31
N PRO A 117 -27.41 1.97 5.58
CA PRO A 117 -28.67 1.71 6.24
C PRO A 117 -28.54 0.31 6.86
N ILE A 118 -28.67 0.23 8.18
CA ILE A 118 -29.06 -1.01 8.86
C ILE A 118 -30.58 -1.07 8.78
#